data_AF-A0A0A1ZYQ0-F1
#
_entry.id   AF-A0A0A1ZYQ0-F1
#
_cell.length_a   1.000
_cell.length_b   1.000
_cell.length_c   1.000
_cell.angle_alpha   90.00
_cell.angle_beta   90.00
_cell.angle_gamma   90.00
#
_symmetry.space_group_name_H-M   'P 1'
#
loop_
_entity.id
_entity.type
_entity.pdbx_description
1 polymer ?
#
loop_
_entity_poly.entity_id
_entity_poly.type
_entity_poly.pdbx_seq_one_letter_code
_entity_poly.pdbx_strand_id
1 'polypeptide(L)'
;MHISDAVFLEDLCPKFRFRQWRKSIHRFTGKSCIYCGKPSESIDHVLPRSQGGLSTTENCVPACLSCNGDKSDENALYWYRKQKFYDPRRAMAIRAWLEGDLRLALRLLQWANPNFKVTKKNYEEDESEYKAA
;
A
#
# COMPACT_ATOMS: atom_id res chain seq x y z
N MET A 1 37.62 -14.07 -2.99
CA MET A 1 36.96 -15.23 -3.62
C MET A 1 36.29 -16.01 -2.49
N HIS A 2 34.97 -16.08 -2.30
CA HIS A 2 33.80 -15.78 -3.11
C HIS A 2 32.72 -15.17 -2.20
N ILE A 3 32.50 -13.85 -2.28
CA ILE A 3 31.28 -13.19 -1.72
C ILE A 3 30.16 -13.19 -2.78
N SER A 4 30.49 -13.58 -4.01
CA SER A 4 29.59 -13.68 -5.17
C SER A 4 28.62 -14.87 -5.11
N ASP A 5 28.84 -15.83 -4.21
CA ASP A 5 28.12 -17.11 -4.20
C ASP A 5 27.14 -17.22 -3.02
N ALA A 6 27.03 -16.17 -2.21
CA ALA A 6 25.94 -16.05 -1.26
C ALA A 6 24.67 -15.75 -2.05
N VAL A 7 24.04 -16.79 -2.61
CA VAL A 7 22.64 -16.76 -3.01
C VAL A 7 21.91 -16.10 -1.83
N PHE A 8 21.32 -14.92 -2.05
CA PHE A 8 20.68 -14.11 -1.02
C PHE A 8 19.61 -14.96 -0.30
N LEU A 9 20.01 -15.66 0.76
CA LEU A 9 19.15 -16.58 1.53
C LEU A 9 17.98 -15.82 2.16
N GLU A 10 18.17 -14.53 2.37
CA GLU A 10 17.17 -13.58 2.85
C GLU A 10 16.04 -13.37 1.82
N ASP A 11 16.37 -13.28 0.53
CA ASP A 11 15.40 -13.14 -0.56
C ASP A 11 14.67 -14.44 -0.88
N LEU A 12 15.28 -15.58 -0.58
CA LEU A 12 14.65 -16.90 -0.72
C LEU A 12 13.65 -17.21 0.40
N CYS A 13 13.74 -16.55 1.55
CA CYS A 13 12.81 -16.78 2.66
C CYS A 13 11.47 -16.07 2.42
N PRO A 14 10.36 -16.80 2.19
CA PRO A 14 9.08 -16.18 1.86
C PRO A 14 8.58 -15.24 2.96
N LYS A 15 8.84 -15.57 4.23
CA LYS A 15 8.44 -14.73 5.38
C LYS A 15 9.14 -13.38 5.37
N PHE A 16 10.41 -13.33 4.99
CA PHE A 16 11.17 -12.09 4.93
C PHE A 16 10.70 -11.20 3.77
N ARG A 17 10.53 -11.80 2.58
CA ARG A 17 9.96 -11.15 1.40
C ARG A 17 8.58 -10.55 1.66
N PHE A 18 7.69 -11.30 2.32
CA PHE A 18 6.37 -10.79 2.72
C PHE A 18 6.46 -9.61 3.70
N ARG A 19 7.41 -9.62 4.65
CA ARG A 19 7.61 -8.51 5.58
C ARG A 19 8.14 -7.26 4.87
N GLN A 20 9.08 -7.41 3.95
CA GLN A 20 9.59 -6.29 3.14
C GLN A 20 8.49 -5.71 2.24
N TRP A 21 7.71 -6.55 1.56
CA TRP A 21 6.58 -6.14 0.74
C TRP A 21 5.53 -5.36 1.54
N ARG A 22 5.16 -5.82 2.74
CA ARG A 22 4.25 -5.05 3.62
C ARG A 22 4.83 -3.69 4.00
N LYS A 23 6.13 -3.61 4.26
CA LYS A 23 6.82 -2.34 4.58
C LYS A 23 6.82 -1.40 3.37
N SER A 24 7.00 -1.91 2.15
CA SER A 24 7.01 -1.08 0.94
C SER A 24 5.65 -0.43 0.68
N ILE A 25 4.53 -1.15 0.91
CA ILE A 25 3.18 -0.58 0.79
C ILE A 25 2.99 0.64 1.71
N HIS A 26 3.41 0.54 2.98
CA HIS A 26 3.37 1.68 3.89
C HIS A 26 4.29 2.83 3.45
N ARG A 27 5.42 2.53 2.81
CA ARG A 27 6.39 3.53 2.35
C ARG A 27 5.83 4.37 1.19
N PHE A 28 5.07 3.78 0.28
CA PHE A 28 4.47 4.52 -0.85
C PHE A 28 3.53 5.64 -0.42
N THR A 29 2.79 5.45 0.67
CA THR A 29 1.81 6.44 1.15
C THR A 29 2.33 7.31 2.29
N GLY A 30 3.64 7.26 2.59
CA GLY A 30 4.20 8.00 3.73
C GLY A 30 3.62 7.56 5.08
N LYS A 31 3.27 6.26 5.21
CA LYS A 31 2.60 5.66 6.36
C LYS A 31 1.24 6.28 6.67
N SER A 32 0.51 6.71 5.64
CA SER A 32 -0.84 7.25 5.77
C SER A 32 -1.89 6.22 5.35
N CYS A 33 -2.96 6.14 6.13
CA CYS A 33 -4.15 5.34 5.84
C CYS A 33 -4.82 5.87 4.57
N ILE A 34 -5.05 4.97 3.61
CA ILE A 34 -5.66 5.33 2.32
C ILE A 34 -7.09 5.86 2.49
N TYR A 35 -7.80 5.39 3.52
CA TYR A 35 -9.20 5.74 3.77
C TYR A 35 -9.36 7.11 4.47
N CYS A 36 -8.70 7.31 5.62
CA CYS A 36 -8.93 8.48 6.47
C CYS A 36 -7.74 9.45 6.56
N GLY A 37 -6.57 9.06 6.05
CA GLY A 37 -5.36 9.89 6.08
C GLY A 37 -4.57 9.89 7.40
N LYS A 38 -5.10 9.29 8.47
CA LYS A 38 -4.38 9.08 9.74
C LYS A 38 -3.20 8.12 9.56
N PRO A 39 -2.26 8.00 10.51
CA PRO A 39 -1.18 7.02 10.43
C PRO A 39 -1.70 5.60 10.16
N SER A 40 -1.03 4.86 9.28
CA SER A 40 -1.36 3.46 8.98
C SER A 40 -0.50 2.52 9.81
N GLU A 41 -1.13 1.58 10.52
CA GLU A 41 -0.44 0.53 11.28
C GLU A 41 -0.64 -0.87 10.70
N SER A 42 -1.53 -1.02 9.72
CA SER A 42 -1.88 -2.31 9.12
C SER A 42 -2.00 -2.24 7.60
N ILE A 43 -2.08 -3.42 6.98
CA ILE A 43 -2.41 -3.58 5.57
C ILE A 43 -3.78 -4.23 5.51
N ASP A 44 -4.67 -3.62 4.73
CA ASP A 44 -6.03 -4.09 4.49
C ASP A 44 -6.18 -4.55 3.04
N HIS A 45 -7.09 -5.48 2.82
CA HIS A 45 -7.46 -5.99 1.50
C HIS A 45 -8.70 -5.25 0.99
N VAL A 46 -8.56 -4.58 -0.15
CA VAL A 46 -9.63 -3.77 -0.76
C VAL A 46 -10.83 -4.66 -1.12
N LEU A 47 -10.58 -5.78 -1.81
CA LEU A 47 -11.44 -6.95 -1.84
C LEU A 47 -11.00 -7.89 -0.72
N PRO A 48 -11.85 -8.18 0.30
CA PRO A 48 -11.45 -8.99 1.44
C PRO A 48 -11.11 -10.43 1.04
N ARG A 49 -10.21 -11.06 1.80
CA ARG A 49 -9.75 -12.44 1.55
C ARG A 49 -10.89 -13.46 1.62
N SER A 50 -11.84 -13.24 2.53
CA SER A 50 -13.06 -14.05 2.66
C SER A 50 -13.93 -14.05 1.40
N GLN A 51 -13.77 -13.06 0.52
CA GLN A 51 -14.45 -12.94 -0.78
C GLN A 51 -13.49 -13.21 -1.96
N GLY A 52 -12.37 -13.88 -1.74
CA GLY A 52 -11.42 -14.25 -2.79
C GLY A 52 -10.34 -13.20 -3.10
N GLY A 53 -10.23 -12.14 -2.29
CA GLY A 53 -9.19 -11.13 -2.44
C GLY A 53 -7.77 -11.69 -2.27
N LEU A 54 -6.93 -11.45 -3.28
CA LEU A 54 -5.52 -11.88 -3.27
C LEU A 54 -4.64 -10.90 -2.50
N SER A 55 -3.51 -11.37 -1.98
CA SER A 55 -2.49 -10.52 -1.34
C SER A 55 -1.50 -9.99 -2.37
N THR A 56 -1.97 -9.13 -3.27
CA THR A 56 -1.15 -8.45 -4.29
C THR A 56 -1.06 -6.96 -3.97
N THR A 57 -0.12 -6.26 -4.60
CA THR A 57 0.08 -4.83 -4.37
C THR A 57 -1.17 -4.03 -4.70
N GLU A 58 -1.92 -4.43 -5.73
CA GLU A 58 -3.15 -3.76 -6.19
C GLU A 58 -4.30 -3.94 -5.21
N ASN A 59 -4.40 -5.09 -4.55
CA ASN A 59 -5.47 -5.36 -3.60
C ASN A 59 -5.11 -5.03 -2.15
N CYS A 60 -3.85 -4.76 -1.84
CA CYS A 60 -3.39 -4.47 -0.48
C CYS A 60 -3.01 -3.00 -0.30
N VAL A 61 -3.69 -2.34 0.63
CA VAL A 61 -3.54 -0.91 0.90
C VAL A 61 -3.16 -0.63 2.36
N PRO A 62 -2.45 0.46 2.64
CA PRO A 62 -2.14 0.85 4.01
C PRO A 62 -3.38 1.41 4.69
N ALA A 63 -3.71 0.86 5.87
CA ALA A 63 -4.89 1.21 6.64
C ALA A 63 -4.57 1.36 8.12
N CYS A 64 -5.26 2.28 8.79
CA CYS A 64 -5.21 2.33 10.24
C CYS A 64 -6.04 1.20 10.87
N LEU A 65 -5.72 0.81 12.10
CA LEU A 65 -6.45 -0.28 12.79
C LEU A 65 -7.96 -0.01 12.91
N SER A 66 -8.34 1.25 13.15
CA SER A 66 -9.75 1.64 13.27
C SER A 66 -10.51 1.46 11.95
N CYS A 67 -9.98 1.93 10.82
CA CYS A 67 -10.65 1.77 9.53
C CYS A 67 -10.67 0.32 9.07
N ASN A 68 -9.56 -0.40 9.23
CA ASN A 68 -9.47 -1.81 8.86
C ASN A 68 -10.44 -2.68 9.68
N GLY A 69 -10.50 -2.44 11.00
CA GLY A 69 -11.45 -3.13 11.88
C GLY A 69 -12.92 -2.81 11.58
N ASP A 70 -13.25 -1.54 11.29
CA ASP A 70 -14.61 -1.12 10.93
C ASP A 70 -15.06 -1.68 9.58
N LYS A 71 -14.16 -1.75 8.59
CA LYS A 71 -14.43 -2.37 7.29
C LYS A 71 -14.64 -3.88 7.40
N SER A 72 -13.81 -4.55 8.19
CA SER A 72 -13.86 -6.01 8.36
C SER A 72 -13.87 -6.73 6.98
N ASP A 73 -14.77 -7.69 6.81
CA ASP A 73 -14.97 -8.50 5.60
C ASP A 73 -15.85 -7.82 4.53
N GLU A 74 -16.06 -6.51 4.60
CA GLU A 74 -16.77 -5.77 3.55
C GLU A 74 -15.83 -5.32 2.43
N ASN A 75 -16.35 -5.17 1.21
CA ASN A 75 -15.59 -4.55 0.12
C ASN A 75 -15.28 -3.08 0.48
N ALA A 76 -14.01 -2.69 0.36
CA ALA A 76 -13.56 -1.38 0.79
C ALA A 76 -14.26 -0.21 0.10
N LEU A 77 -14.53 -0.31 -1.22
CA LEU A 77 -15.19 0.79 -1.94
C LEU A 77 -16.64 0.95 -1.50
N TYR A 78 -17.34 -0.15 -1.21
CA TYR A 78 -18.70 -0.11 -0.71
C TYR A 78 -18.74 0.42 0.73
N TRP A 79 -17.89 -0.12 1.60
CA TRP A 79 -17.73 0.34 2.97
C TRP A 79 -17.38 1.84 3.06
N TYR A 80 -16.39 2.28 2.28
CA TYR A 80 -15.85 3.64 2.35
C TYR A 80 -16.90 4.71 2.01
N ARG A 81 -17.83 4.41 1.08
CA ARG A 81 -18.91 5.34 0.70
C ARG A 81 -19.87 5.66 1.84
N LYS A 82 -19.96 4.80 2.86
CA LYS A 82 -20.83 4.99 4.03
C LYS A 82 -20.16 5.78 5.16
N GLN A 83 -18.86 6.08 5.03
CA GLN A 83 -18.08 6.70 6.09
C GLN A 83 -18.31 8.22 6.19
N LYS A 84 -18.32 8.74 7.41
CA LYS A 84 -18.47 10.19 7.66
C LYS A 84 -17.33 11.03 7.07
N PHE A 85 -16.16 10.42 6.88
CA PHE A 85 -14.96 11.03 6.30
C PHE A 85 -14.76 10.63 4.83
N TYR A 86 -15.84 10.25 4.13
CA TYR A 86 -15.78 9.94 2.70
C TYR A 86 -15.25 11.13 1.90
N ASP A 87 -14.27 10.87 1.04
CA ASP A 87 -13.75 11.83 0.08
C ASP A 87 -13.72 11.17 -1.31
N PRO A 88 -14.40 11.75 -2.33
CA PRO A 88 -14.41 11.17 -3.67
C PRO A 88 -13.00 11.04 -4.27
N ARG A 89 -12.06 11.91 -3.93
CA ARG A 89 -10.66 11.83 -4.41
C ARG A 89 -9.95 10.60 -3.86
N ARG A 90 -10.19 10.25 -2.60
CA ARG A 90 -9.66 9.02 -1.98
C ARG A 90 -10.33 7.78 -2.56
N ALA A 91 -11.63 7.83 -2.82
CA ALA A 91 -12.33 6.74 -3.49
C ALA A 91 -11.76 6.49 -4.89
N MET A 92 -11.46 7.55 -5.66
CA MET A 92 -10.75 7.46 -6.93
C MET A 92 -9.32 6.93 -6.76
N ALA A 93 -8.61 7.33 -5.71
CA ALA A 93 -7.28 6.82 -5.43
C ALA A 93 -7.28 5.30 -5.15
N ILE A 94 -8.26 4.80 -4.39
CA ILE A 94 -8.43 3.36 -4.10
C ILE A 94 -8.72 2.59 -5.40
N ARG A 95 -9.53 3.15 -6.31
CA ARG A 95 -9.77 2.54 -7.63
C ARG A 95 -8.51 2.50 -8.49
N ALA A 96 -7.81 3.63 -8.61
CA ALA A 96 -6.55 3.69 -9.36
C ALA A 96 -5.51 2.70 -8.79
N TRP A 97 -5.46 2.55 -7.46
CA TRP A 97 -4.60 1.56 -6.80
C TRP A 97 -4.97 0.12 -7.17
N LEU A 98 -6.26 -0.22 -7.14
CA LEU A 98 -6.78 -1.53 -7.58
C LEU A 98 -6.48 -1.84 -9.04
N GLU A 99 -6.47 -0.82 -9.90
CA GLU A 99 -6.18 -0.94 -11.33
C GLU A 99 -4.67 -0.99 -11.62
N GLY A 100 -3.83 -0.81 -10.60
CA GLY A 100 -2.37 -0.78 -10.73
C GLY A 100 -1.78 0.58 -11.13
N ASP A 101 -2.59 1.62 -11.32
CA ASP A 101 -2.12 2.99 -11.56
C ASP A 101 -1.74 3.68 -10.23
N LEU A 102 -0.61 3.24 -9.68
CA LEU A 102 -0.07 3.78 -8.43
C LEU A 102 0.30 5.26 -8.54
N ARG A 103 0.69 5.74 -9.74
CA ARG A 103 1.05 7.14 -9.94
C ARG A 103 -0.17 8.04 -9.76
N LEU A 104 -1.28 7.69 -10.40
CA LEU A 104 -2.55 8.40 -10.24
C LEU A 104 -3.07 8.29 -8.81
N ALA A 105 -3.02 7.10 -8.22
CA ALA A 105 -3.45 6.87 -6.84
C ALA A 105 -2.73 7.80 -5.86
N LEU A 106 -1.39 7.84 -5.92
CA LEU A 106 -0.57 8.69 -5.04
C LEU A 106 -0.84 10.18 -5.27
N ARG A 107 -1.07 10.60 -6.52
CA ARG A 107 -1.39 11.99 -6.84
C ARG A 107 -2.74 12.42 -6.26
N LEU A 108 -3.75 11.56 -6.36
CA LEU A 108 -5.07 11.80 -5.78
C LEU A 108 -5.01 11.87 -4.24
N LEU A 109 -4.18 11.02 -3.61
CA LEU A 109 -3.96 11.07 -2.16
C LEU A 109 -3.27 12.37 -1.71
N GLN A 110 -2.30 12.87 -2.47
CA GLN A 110 -1.68 14.19 -2.22
C GLN A 110 -2.73 15.31 -2.22
N TRP A 111 -3.66 15.29 -3.16
CA TRP A 111 -4.71 16.31 -3.24
C TRP A 111 -5.77 16.17 -2.15
N ALA A 112 -6.06 14.95 -1.71
CA ALA A 112 -7.00 14.69 -0.62
C ALA A 112 -6.43 15.06 0.77
N ASN A 113 -5.11 15.14 0.92
CA ASN A 113 -4.48 15.57 2.17
C ASN A 113 -3.20 16.38 1.87
N PRO A 114 -3.20 17.71 2.03
CA PRO A 114 -2.03 18.53 1.74
C PRO A 114 -0.82 18.25 2.65
N ASN A 115 -1.02 17.59 3.80
CA ASN A 115 0.07 17.11 4.66
C ASN A 115 0.66 15.76 4.21
N PHE A 116 0.17 15.18 3.12
CA PHE A 116 0.67 13.93 2.54
C PHE A 116 2.04 14.15 1.89
N LYS A 117 3.09 13.81 2.62
CA LYS A 117 4.48 13.90 2.14
C LYS A 117 4.80 12.65 1.33
N VAL A 118 4.79 12.74 0.00
CA VAL A 118 5.46 11.73 -0.83
C VAL A 118 6.96 11.96 -0.75
N THR A 119 7.68 10.98 -0.22
CA THR A 119 9.14 11.01 -0.19
C THR A 119 9.68 10.81 -1.61
N LYS A 120 10.25 11.88 -2.21
CA LYS A 120 10.90 11.84 -3.53
C LYS A 120 11.95 10.73 -3.68
N LYS A 121 12.57 10.28 -2.58
CA LYS A 121 13.56 9.20 -2.54
C LYS A 121 13.09 7.81 -3.01
N ASN A 122 11.79 7.58 -3.14
CA ASN A 122 11.29 6.23 -3.44
C ASN A 122 11.43 5.81 -4.92
N TYR A 123 11.62 6.76 -5.85
CA TYR A 123 11.86 6.45 -7.27
C TYR A 123 13.36 6.30 -7.60
N GLU A 124 14.24 6.96 -6.86
CA GLU A 124 15.69 6.95 -7.13
C GLU A 124 16.41 5.75 -6.51
N GLU A 125 15.95 5.25 -5.35
CA GLU A 125 16.55 4.06 -4.71
C GLU A 125 16.21 2.76 -5.48
N ASP A 126 14.99 2.63 -6.01
CA ASP A 126 14.51 1.44 -6.74
C ASP A 126 15.24 1.23 -8.09
N GLU A 127 15.61 2.32 -8.79
CA GLU A 127 16.45 2.25 -10.00
C GLU A 127 17.89 1.84 -9.71
N SER A 128 18.43 2.19 -8.53
CA SER A 128 19.80 1.84 -8.14
C SER A 128 19.93 0.39 -7.71
N GLU A 129 18.88 -0.19 -7.12
CA GLU A 129 18.82 -1.57 -6.66
C GLU A 129 18.64 -2.54 -7.84
N TYR A 130 17.90 -2.14 -8.89
CA TYR A 130 17.75 -2.91 -10.13
C TYR A 130 18.96 -2.82 -11.08
N LYS A 131 19.76 -1.74 -11.02
CA LYS A 131 21.00 -1.58 -11.82
C LYS A 131 22.24 -2.16 -11.14
N ALA A 132 22.15 -2.54 -9.87
CA ALA A 132 23.24 -3.12 -9.08
C ALA A 132 23.12 -4.65 -8.91
N ALA A 133 22.09 -5.29 -9.51
CA ALA A 133 21.87 -6.73 -9.52
C ALA A 133 22.23 -7.36 -10.88
#